data_AF-A0A7H1VTN0-F1
#
_entry.id   AF-A0A7H1VTN0-F1
#
_cell.length_a   1.000
_cell.length_b   1.000
_cell.length_c   1.000
_cell.angle_alpha   90.00
_cell.angle_beta   90.00
_cell.angle_gamma   90.00
#
_symmetry.space_group_name_H-M   'P 1'
#
loop_
_entity.id
_entity.type
_entity.pdbx_description
1 polymer ?
#
loop_
_entity_poly.entity_id
_entity_poly.type
_entity_poly.pdbx_seq_one_letter_code
_entity_poly.pdbx_strand_id
1 'polypeptide(L)'
;MQCHNVVVPATYRIVHHDAVYEENTDRILTEAYDEEILVNEEHTDYVPILNPDWDPSQEYIPREKRKEWSAVGMMGKLLVRDDGTCQVNGFCKPNNAGIATTAPNGYRVMKRVCENIIQILVK
;
A
#
# COMPACT_ATOMS: atom_id res chain seq x y z
N MET A 1 3.01 -9.18 12.71
CA MET A 1 4.21 -8.78 11.96
C MET A 1 5.35 -8.80 12.95
N GLN A 2 6.40 -9.59 12.72
CA GLN A 2 7.57 -9.59 13.60
C GLN A 2 8.55 -8.55 13.11
N CYS A 3 9.05 -7.73 14.02
CA CYS A 3 10.05 -6.70 13.76
C CYS A 3 11.21 -6.85 14.75
N HIS A 4 12.38 -6.34 14.40
CA HIS A 4 13.51 -6.23 15.32
C HIS A 4 14.04 -4.81 15.35
N ASN A 5 14.70 -4.46 16.45
CA ASN A 5 15.38 -3.17 16.60
C ASN A 5 16.74 -3.22 15.91
N VAL A 6 17.01 -2.26 15.03
CA VAL A 6 18.33 -2.04 14.42
C VAL A 6 18.84 -0.69 14.87
N VAL A 7 20.05 -0.65 15.43
CA VAL A 7 20.73 0.62 15.69
C VAL A 7 21.30 1.10 14.37
N VAL A 8 20.80 2.23 13.89
CA VAL A 8 21.30 2.92 12.70
C VAL A 8 22.34 3.93 13.16
N PRO A 9 23.61 3.78 12.75
CA PRO A 9 24.67 4.67 13.20
C PRO A 9 24.47 6.10 12.68
N ALA A 10 25.01 7.07 13.40
CA ALA A 10 25.05 8.45 12.96
C ALA A 10 25.80 8.58 11.61
N THR A 11 25.29 9.43 10.72
CA THR A 11 25.92 9.71 9.42
C THR A 11 26.49 11.12 9.40
N TYR A 12 27.72 11.26 8.91
CA TYR A 12 28.44 12.52 8.85
C TYR A 12 28.75 12.89 7.39
N ARG A 13 28.91 14.18 7.13
CA ARG A 13 29.38 14.72 5.86
C ARG A 13 30.67 15.49 6.10
N ILE A 14 31.69 15.17 5.33
CA ILE A 14 32.96 15.90 5.35
C ILE A 14 32.84 17.15 4.48
N VAL A 15 33.27 18.29 5.01
CA VAL A 15 33.40 19.57 4.30
C VAL A 15 34.87 19.95 4.32
N HIS A 16 35.46 20.11 3.13
CA HIS A 16 36.83 20.55 2.97
C HIS A 16 36.88 22.08 2.99
N HIS A 17 37.70 22.64 3.89
CA HIS A 17 37.99 24.07 3.96
C HIS A 17 39.39 24.34 3.40
N ASP A 18 39.49 25.26 2.45
CA ASP A 18 40.75 25.63 1.83
C ASP A 18 41.66 26.41 2.79
N ALA A 19 42.98 26.35 2.56
CA ALA A 19 43.95 27.15 3.30
C ALA A 19 43.75 28.65 3.04
N VAL A 20 43.87 29.46 4.08
CA VAL A 20 43.77 30.92 3.98
C VAL A 20 45.17 31.51 4.08
N TYR A 21 45.52 32.37 3.12
CA TYR A 21 46.83 33.01 3.00
C TYR A 21 46.74 34.50 3.35
N GLU A 22 47.83 35.06 3.85
CA GLU A 22 47.97 36.50 4.08
C GLU A 22 48.09 37.25 2.74
N GLU A 23 47.34 38.34 2.56
CA GLU A 23 47.25 39.04 1.28
C GLU A 23 48.62 39.42 0.71
N ASN A 24 48.85 39.06 -0.55
CA ASN A 24 50.09 39.34 -1.30
C ASN A 24 51.35 38.65 -0.74
N THR A 25 51.20 37.59 0.05
CA THR A 25 52.30 36.73 0.51
C THR A 25 51.92 35.25 0.45
N ASP A 26 52.89 34.35 0.26
CA ASP A 26 52.67 32.89 0.33
C ASP A 26 52.62 32.36 1.77
N ARG A 27 52.32 33.25 2.73
CA ARG A 27 52.29 32.89 4.14
C ARG A 27 50.90 32.36 4.51
N ILE A 28 50.87 31.11 5.00
CA ILE A 28 49.65 30.46 5.48
C ILE A 28 49.24 31.07 6.82
N LEU A 29 48.00 31.56 6.90
CA LEU A 29 47.35 32.00 8.14
C LEU A 29 46.59 30.86 8.82
N THR A 30 45.87 30.08 8.02
CA THR A 30 45.21 28.84 8.46
C THR A 30 45.44 27.75 7.43
N GLU A 31 45.87 26.59 7.91
CA GLU A 31 46.02 25.41 7.06
C GLU A 31 44.65 24.90 6.61
N ALA A 32 44.62 24.22 5.46
CA ALA A 32 43.42 23.53 5.00
C ALA A 32 43.03 22.44 6.00
N TYR A 33 41.73 22.29 6.24
CA TYR A 33 41.24 21.28 7.18
C TYR A 33 39.90 20.72 6.73
N ASP A 34 39.60 19.53 7.25
CA ASP A 34 38.36 18.82 7.01
C ASP A 34 37.47 18.93 8.24
N GLU A 35 36.21 19.32 8.03
CA GLU A 35 35.20 19.40 9.08
C GLU A 35 34.16 18.29 8.88
N GLU A 36 33.91 17.50 9.92
CA GLU A 36 32.82 16.51 9.93
C GLU A 36 31.54 17.11 10.49
N ILE A 37 30.52 17.25 9.63
CA ILE A 37 29.21 17.75 10.02
C ILE A 37 28.26 16.56 10.20
N LEU A 38 27.67 16.44 11.39
CA LEU A 38 26.63 15.45 11.67
C LEU A 38 25.40 15.73 10.79
N VAL A 39 24.99 14.74 9.99
CA VAL A 39 23.82 14.84 9.10
C VAL A 39 22.59 14.19 9.75
N ASN A 40 22.77 13.00 10.32
CA ASN A 40 21.71 12.28 11.05
C ASN A 40 22.30 11.70 12.33
N GLU A 41 21.57 11.84 13.44
CA GLU A 41 21.89 11.22 14.71
C GLU A 41 21.71 9.70 14.67
N GLU A 42 22.42 9.01 15.57
CA GLU A 42 22.16 7.62 15.84
C GLU A 42 20.73 7.45 16.34
N HIS A 43 20.02 6.49 15.77
CA HIS A 43 18.66 6.18 16.17
C HIS A 43 18.40 4.68 16.07
N THR A 44 17.28 4.25 16.64
CA THR A 44 16.84 2.86 16.57
C THR A 44 15.64 2.75 15.66
N ASP A 45 15.76 1.91 14.64
CA ASP A 45 14.69 1.59 13.70
C ASP A 45 14.02 0.26 14.01
N TYR A 46 12.71 0.20 13.75
CA TYR A 46 11.91 -1.01 13.82
C TYR A 46 11.79 -1.63 12.43
N VAL A 47 12.64 -2.61 12.13
CA VAL A 47 12.72 -3.22 10.80
C VAL A 47 11.96 -4.55 10.77
N PRO A 48 11.10 -4.81 9.77
CA PRO A 48 10.44 -6.11 9.61
C PRO A 48 11.43 -7.25 9.39
N ILE A 49 11.17 -8.40 10.00
CA ILE A 49 11.98 -9.60 9.79
C ILE A 49 11.63 -10.24 8.43
N LEU A 50 12.65 -10.51 7.61
CA LEU A 50 12.47 -11.19 6.33
C LEU A 50 12.04 -12.65 6.54
N ASN A 51 11.00 -13.09 5.83
CA ASN A 51 10.57 -14.48 5.88
C ASN A 51 11.69 -15.40 5.33
N PRO A 52 12.15 -16.41 6.09
CA PRO A 52 13.18 -17.35 5.62
C PRO A 52 12.82 -18.09 4.33
N ASP A 53 11.53 -18.30 4.06
CA ASP A 53 11.05 -18.98 2.86
C ASP A 53 10.94 -18.05 1.63
N TRP A 54 11.34 -16.77 1.76
CA TRP A 54 11.30 -15.82 0.65
C TRP A 54 12.47 -16.04 -0.32
N ASP A 55 12.16 -16.24 -1.60
CA ASP A 55 13.13 -16.39 -2.68
C ASP A 55 13.16 -15.14 -3.59
N PRO A 56 14.26 -14.35 -3.62
CA PRO A 56 14.39 -13.18 -4.48
C PRO A 56 14.43 -13.50 -5.98
N SER A 57 14.75 -14.74 -6.36
CA SER A 57 14.85 -15.15 -7.78
C SER A 57 13.49 -15.45 -8.39
N GLN A 58 12.47 -15.69 -7.55
CA GLN A 58 11.12 -15.98 -8.00
C GLN A 58 10.41 -14.70 -8.46
N GLU A 59 9.92 -14.69 -9.71
CA GLU A 59 9.13 -13.58 -10.23
C GLU A 59 7.80 -13.44 -9.47
N TYR A 60 7.51 -12.24 -8.99
CA TYR A 60 6.25 -11.93 -8.33
C TYR A 60 5.21 -11.40 -9.33
N ILE A 61 4.10 -12.12 -9.48
CA ILE A 61 2.92 -11.65 -10.22
C ILE A 61 1.87 -11.12 -9.22
N PRO A 62 1.57 -9.80 -9.23
CA PRO A 62 0.55 -9.20 -8.37
C PRO A 62 -0.82 -9.88 -8.48
N ARG A 63 -1.55 -9.98 -7.36
CA ARG A 63 -2.89 -10.63 -7.32
C ARG A 63 -3.87 -10.07 -8.35
N GLU A 64 -3.84 -8.76 -8.57
CA GLU A 64 -4.68 -8.07 -9.57
C GLU A 64 -4.48 -8.57 -11.02
N LYS A 65 -3.30 -9.15 -11.33
CA LYS A 65 -2.96 -9.68 -12.65
C LYS A 65 -3.20 -11.19 -12.77
N ARG A 66 -3.66 -11.83 -11.69
CA ARG A 66 -3.84 -13.29 -11.61
C ARG A 66 -5.31 -13.66 -11.70
N LYS A 67 -5.63 -14.62 -12.57
CA LYS A 67 -7.03 -14.95 -12.94
C LYS A 67 -7.82 -15.60 -11.82
N GLU A 68 -7.15 -16.25 -10.87
CA GLU A 68 -7.78 -16.86 -9.71
C GLU A 68 -8.27 -15.84 -8.66
N TRP A 69 -7.82 -14.59 -8.76
CA TRP A 69 -8.20 -13.53 -7.84
C TRP A 69 -9.22 -12.58 -8.48
N SER A 70 -10.25 -12.24 -7.71
CA SER A 70 -11.19 -11.17 -8.04
C SER A 70 -11.52 -10.39 -6.77
N ALA A 71 -11.84 -9.11 -6.91
CA ALA A 71 -12.35 -8.32 -5.80
C ALA A 71 -13.77 -8.80 -5.43
N VAL A 72 -14.03 -8.92 -4.12
CA VAL A 72 -15.35 -9.26 -3.57
C VAL A 72 -15.86 -8.08 -2.75
N GLY A 73 -17.01 -7.54 -3.13
CA GLY A 73 -17.65 -6.43 -2.43
C GLY A 73 -18.30 -6.91 -1.13
N MET A 74 -17.72 -6.55 0.01
CA MET A 74 -18.22 -6.96 1.33
C MET A 74 -19.26 -6.00 1.92
N MET A 75 -19.34 -4.77 1.40
CA MET A 75 -20.22 -3.71 1.90
C MET A 75 -20.49 -2.69 0.79
N GLY A 76 -21.63 -1.98 0.90
CA GLY A 76 -21.97 -0.84 0.06
C GLY A 76 -23.06 -1.13 -0.97
N LYS A 77 -23.18 -0.25 -1.96
CA LYS A 77 -24.15 -0.39 -3.05
C LYS A 77 -23.50 -1.13 -4.21
N LEU A 78 -23.85 -2.40 -4.38
CA LEU A 78 -23.21 -3.28 -5.36
C LEU A 78 -24.15 -3.58 -6.51
N LEU A 79 -23.59 -3.68 -7.72
CA LEU A 79 -24.30 -4.18 -8.88
C LEU A 79 -24.16 -5.69 -8.93
N VAL A 80 -25.27 -6.40 -9.02
CA VAL A 80 -25.30 -7.86 -9.09
C VAL A 80 -26.13 -8.31 -10.27
N ARG A 81 -25.79 -9.48 -10.81
CA ARG A 81 -26.58 -10.14 -11.85
C ARG A 81 -27.81 -10.77 -11.24
N ASP A 82 -28.96 -10.59 -11.88
CA ASP A 82 -30.23 -11.18 -11.45
C ASP A 82 -30.91 -11.95 -12.59
N ASP A 83 -31.87 -12.78 -12.22
CA ASP A 83 -32.65 -13.64 -13.14
C ASP A 83 -33.90 -12.95 -13.72
N GLY A 84 -34.06 -11.64 -13.49
CA GLY A 84 -35.20 -10.83 -13.92
C GLY A 84 -36.37 -10.84 -12.94
N THR A 85 -36.36 -11.72 -11.93
CA THR A 85 -37.47 -11.80 -10.96
C THR A 85 -37.42 -10.69 -9.92
N CYS A 86 -36.25 -10.09 -9.69
CA CYS A 86 -36.03 -9.12 -8.60
C CYS A 86 -36.80 -7.81 -8.80
N GLN A 87 -37.46 -7.33 -7.76
CA GLN A 87 -38.24 -6.09 -7.80
C GLN A 87 -37.62 -5.00 -6.94
N VAL A 88 -37.64 -3.75 -7.43
CA VAL A 88 -37.23 -2.57 -6.66
C VAL A 88 -38.06 -2.49 -5.38
N ASN A 89 -37.42 -2.19 -4.26
CA ASN A 89 -38.02 -2.25 -2.91
C ASN A 89 -38.39 -3.66 -2.41
N GLY A 90 -38.09 -4.70 -3.17
CA GLY A 90 -38.11 -6.08 -2.71
C GLY A 90 -36.76 -6.50 -2.10
N PHE A 91 -36.63 -7.81 -1.89
CA PHE A 91 -35.40 -8.44 -1.43
C PHE A 91 -34.97 -9.53 -2.41
N CYS A 92 -33.66 -9.82 -2.42
CA CYS A 92 -33.10 -10.90 -3.20
C CYS A 92 -32.07 -11.72 -2.41
N LYS A 93 -31.86 -12.95 -2.85
CA LYS A 93 -30.79 -13.86 -2.40
C LYS A 93 -30.17 -14.56 -3.61
N PRO A 94 -28.90 -15.00 -3.53
CA PRO A 94 -28.34 -15.83 -4.57
C PRO A 94 -29.05 -17.18 -4.63
N ASN A 95 -29.30 -17.68 -5.84
CA ASN A 95 -29.67 -19.07 -6.08
C ASN A 95 -28.41 -19.96 -6.11
N ASN A 96 -28.58 -21.26 -6.41
CA ASN A 96 -27.49 -22.24 -6.48
C ASN A 96 -26.44 -21.96 -7.58
N ALA A 97 -26.71 -21.03 -8.49
CA ALA A 97 -25.78 -20.59 -9.54
C ALA A 97 -25.13 -19.22 -9.22
N GLY A 98 -25.37 -18.64 -8.04
CA GLY A 98 -24.84 -17.33 -7.66
C GLY A 98 -25.54 -16.14 -8.33
N ILE A 99 -26.74 -16.35 -8.90
CA ILE A 99 -27.56 -15.30 -9.51
C ILE A 99 -28.59 -14.81 -8.50
N ALA A 100 -28.76 -13.49 -8.38
CA ALA A 100 -29.76 -12.91 -7.50
C ALA A 100 -31.17 -13.26 -7.99
N THR A 101 -31.99 -13.81 -7.10
CA THR A 101 -33.40 -14.16 -7.33
C THR A 101 -34.28 -13.55 -6.23
N THR A 102 -35.55 -13.30 -6.52
CA THR A 102 -36.50 -12.74 -5.56
C THR A 102 -36.63 -13.63 -4.34
N ALA A 103 -36.59 -13.00 -3.17
CA ALA A 103 -36.73 -13.65 -1.89
C ALA A 103 -37.58 -12.80 -0.94
N PRO A 104 -38.23 -13.40 0.07
CA PRO A 104 -39.00 -12.66 1.07
C PRO A 104 -38.10 -11.79 1.98
N ASN A 105 -36.81 -12.12 2.09
CA ASN A 105 -35.80 -11.37 2.86
C ASN A 105 -34.41 -11.53 2.24
N GLY A 106 -33.42 -10.79 2.74
CA GLY A 106 -32.04 -10.82 2.23
C GLY A 106 -31.52 -9.43 1.90
N TYR A 107 -30.88 -9.30 0.75
CA TYR A 107 -30.33 -8.02 0.30
C TYR A 107 -31.42 -7.14 -0.29
N ARG A 108 -31.45 -5.86 0.11
CA ARG A 108 -32.45 -4.90 -0.37
C ARG A 108 -32.13 -4.50 -1.81
N VAL A 109 -33.11 -4.64 -2.70
CA VAL A 109 -33.01 -4.16 -4.08
C VAL A 109 -33.33 -2.67 -4.13
N MET A 110 -32.35 -1.86 -4.51
CA MET A 110 -32.46 -0.40 -4.54
C MET A 110 -32.94 0.13 -5.90
N LYS A 111 -32.41 -0.45 -6.99
CA LYS A 111 -32.64 0.04 -8.35
C LYS A 111 -32.42 -1.10 -9.35
N ARG A 112 -33.22 -1.16 -10.41
CA ARG A 112 -32.93 -1.97 -11.60
C ARG A 112 -32.16 -1.10 -12.60
N VAL A 113 -31.00 -1.59 -13.05
CA VAL A 113 -30.13 -0.87 -14.00
C VAL A 113 -30.42 -1.31 -15.43
N CYS A 114 -30.57 -2.61 -15.65
CA CYS A 114 -31.02 -3.19 -16.92
C CYS A 114 -31.76 -4.52 -16.66
N GLU A 115 -32.04 -5.28 -17.72
CA GLU A 115 -32.81 -6.54 -17.67
C GLU A 115 -32.23 -7.55 -16.67
N ASN A 116 -30.90 -7.66 -16.57
CA ASN A 116 -30.21 -8.65 -15.76
C ASN A 116 -29.23 -8.06 -14.73
N ILE A 117 -29.31 -6.75 -14.44
CA ILE A 117 -28.47 -6.09 -13.44
C ILE A 117 -29.33 -5.23 -12.52
N ILE A 118 -29.19 -5.48 -11.22
CA ILE A 118 -29.79 -4.71 -10.15
C ILE A 118 -28.72 -4.15 -9.22
N GLN A 119 -29.04 -3.04 -8.57
CA GLN A 119 -28.25 -2.48 -7.47
C GLN A 119 -28.84 -2.94 -6.14
N ILE A 120 -28.01 -3.57 -5.31
CA ILE A 120 -28.36 -4.00 -3.96
C ILE A 120 -27.53 -3.25 -2.92
N LEU A 121 -27.96 -3.34 -1.66
CA LEU A 121 -27.23 -2.82 -0.51
C LEU A 121 -26.72 -3.96 0.37
N VAL A 122 -25.40 -4.04 0.52
CA VAL A 122 -24.71 -4.93 1.46
C VAL A 122 -24.29 -4.09 2.67
N LYS A 123 -24.67 -4.52 3.88
CA LYS A 123 -24.44 -3.84 5.15
C LYS A 123 -23.76 -4.78 6.13
#